data_AF-W1F8Y4-F1
#
_entry.id   AF-W1F8Y4-F1
#
_cell.length_a   1.000
_cell.length_b   1.000
_cell.length_c   1.000
_cell.angle_alpha   90.00
_cell.angle_beta   90.00
_cell.angle_gamma   90.00
#
_symmetry.space_group_name_H-M   'P 1'
#
loop_
_entity.id
_entity.type
_entity.pdbx_description
1 polymer ?
#
loop_
_entity_poly.entity_id
_entity_poly.type
_entity_poly.pdbx_seq_one_letter_code
_entity_poly.pdbx_strand_id
1 'polypeptide(L)'
;MVKVDDGTNSILLTGDIEVPAEQKMLSRYWQQVQTTLLQVPHHGSNTSSSLPLIQRVNGKVALASASRYNAWRLPSNKVKHRYQQQGYQWLDTPHQGQVTVNFSAQGWRISSLREQILPRWYHQWFGVPVDNG
;
A
#
# COMPACT_ATOMS: atom_id res chain seq x y z
N MET A 1 -13.46 4.91 -4.91
CA MET A 1 -12.15 5.50 -4.59
C MET A 1 -12.38 6.84 -3.92
N VAL A 2 -11.56 7.18 -2.96
CA VAL A 2 -11.59 8.47 -2.27
C VAL A 2 -10.16 8.99 -2.22
N LYS A 3 -9.94 10.20 -2.74
CA LYS A 3 -8.70 10.93 -2.52
C LYS A 3 -8.92 11.90 -1.36
N VAL A 4 -8.01 11.89 -0.40
CA VAL A 4 -7.99 12.83 0.73
C VAL A 4 -6.68 13.60 0.63
N ASP A 5 -6.73 14.92 0.73
CA ASP A 5 -5.55 15.78 0.63
C ASP A 5 -5.62 16.98 1.59
N ASP A 6 -4.43 17.48 1.96
CA ASP A 6 -4.24 18.70 2.77
C ASP A 6 -3.75 19.89 1.91
N GLY A 7 -3.88 19.80 0.58
CA GLY A 7 -3.32 20.73 -0.40
C GLY A 7 -1.84 20.49 -0.77
N THR A 8 -1.09 19.74 0.05
CA THR A 8 0.35 19.44 -0.20
C THR A 8 0.61 17.94 -0.35
N ASN A 9 0.00 17.14 0.52
CA ASN A 9 0.10 15.70 0.59
C ASN A 9 -1.28 15.09 0.38
N SER A 10 -1.29 13.87 -0.14
CA SER A 10 -2.54 13.16 -0.40
C SER A 10 -2.40 11.67 -0.21
N ILE A 11 -3.54 11.04 0.08
CA ILE A 11 -3.72 9.60 0.07
C ILE A 11 -4.86 9.22 -0.87
N LEU A 12 -4.63 8.21 -1.71
CA LEU A 12 -5.68 7.60 -2.53
C LEU A 12 -6.13 6.28 -1.89
N LEU A 13 -7.40 6.25 -1.46
CA LEU A 13 -8.07 5.09 -0.91
C LEU A 13 -8.83 4.39 -2.04
N THR A 14 -8.30 3.27 -2.49
CA THR A 14 -8.82 2.53 -3.64
C THR A 14 -9.87 1.50 -3.26
N GLY A 15 -9.84 1.00 -2.01
CA GLY A 15 -10.67 -0.12 -1.59
C GLY A 15 -10.30 -1.39 -2.36
N ASP A 16 -11.29 -2.25 -2.64
CA ASP A 16 -11.06 -3.55 -3.28
C ASP A 16 -11.31 -3.55 -4.79
N ILE A 17 -11.04 -2.41 -5.44
CA ILE A 17 -11.17 -2.32 -6.90
C ILE A 17 -10.20 -3.28 -7.61
N GLU A 18 -10.72 -3.96 -8.62
CA GLU A 18 -9.94 -4.78 -9.54
C GLU A 18 -9.65 -4.03 -10.85
N VAL A 19 -8.79 -4.59 -11.70
CA VAL A 19 -8.33 -3.97 -12.97
C VAL A 19 -9.46 -3.33 -13.81
N PRO A 20 -10.65 -3.95 -14.01
CA PRO A 20 -11.71 -3.29 -14.79
C PRO A 20 -12.21 -1.98 -14.14
N ALA A 21 -12.29 -1.94 -12.81
CA ALA A 21 -12.67 -0.73 -12.08
C ALA A 21 -11.52 0.29 -12.05
N GLU A 22 -10.27 -0.14 -12.00
CA GLU A 22 -9.10 0.74 -12.16
C GLU A 22 -9.11 1.45 -13.52
N GLN A 23 -9.36 0.71 -14.60
CA GLN A 23 -9.44 1.28 -15.95
C GLN A 23 -10.56 2.32 -16.07
N LYS A 24 -11.75 2.01 -15.54
CA LYS A 24 -12.88 2.96 -15.49
C LYS A 24 -12.57 4.19 -14.64
N MET A 25 -11.82 4.02 -13.54
CA MET A 25 -11.39 5.13 -12.72
C MET A 25 -10.40 6.02 -13.47
N LEU A 26 -9.40 5.43 -14.13
CA LEU A 26 -8.40 6.18 -14.90
C LEU A 26 -9.03 6.89 -16.09
N SER A 27 -9.95 6.26 -16.83
CA SER A 27 -10.59 6.92 -17.97
C SER A 27 -11.35 8.19 -17.58
N ARG A 28 -11.90 8.24 -16.35
CA ARG A 28 -12.68 9.37 -15.86
C ARG A 28 -11.86 10.38 -15.05
N TYR A 29 -10.86 9.91 -14.29
CA TYR A 29 -10.19 10.70 -13.27
C TYR A 29 -8.67 10.68 -13.36
N TRP A 30 -8.09 10.32 -14.52
CA TRP A 30 -6.63 10.22 -14.65
C TRP A 30 -5.93 11.48 -14.13
N GLN A 31 -6.44 12.69 -14.40
CA GLN A 31 -5.82 13.95 -13.95
C GLN A 31 -5.74 14.11 -12.42
N GLN A 32 -6.63 13.45 -11.67
CA GLN A 32 -6.81 13.66 -10.24
C GLN A 32 -6.17 12.56 -9.36
N VAL A 33 -5.80 11.41 -9.94
CA VAL A 33 -5.34 10.24 -9.16
C VAL A 33 -3.88 10.32 -8.68
N GLN A 34 -3.11 11.31 -9.13
CA GLN A 34 -1.75 11.49 -8.60
C GLN A 34 -1.82 11.79 -7.11
N THR A 35 -1.08 11.04 -6.30
CA THR A 35 -1.17 11.13 -4.84
C THR A 35 0.16 10.80 -4.17
N THR A 36 0.37 11.27 -2.94
CA THR A 36 1.62 11.02 -2.21
C THR A 36 1.71 9.57 -1.73
N LEU A 37 0.63 9.05 -1.16
CA LEU A 37 0.52 7.66 -0.70
C LEU A 37 -0.69 6.97 -1.36
N LEU A 38 -0.57 5.67 -1.59
CA LEU A 38 -1.63 4.84 -2.15
C LEU A 38 -1.98 3.71 -1.20
N GLN A 39 -3.27 3.55 -0.88
CA GLN A 39 -3.77 2.28 -0.38
C GLN A 39 -3.76 1.27 -1.54
N VAL A 40 -3.02 0.19 -1.39
CA VAL A 40 -2.94 -0.87 -2.40
C VAL A 40 -4.33 -1.47 -2.61
N PRO A 41 -4.85 -1.49 -3.85
CA PRO A 41 -6.17 -2.03 -4.14
C PRO A 41 -6.28 -3.52 -3.78
N HIS A 42 -7.44 -3.93 -3.28
CA HIS A 42 -7.81 -5.33 -3.11
C HIS A 42 -6.76 -6.14 -2.35
N HIS A 43 -6.25 -5.58 -1.26
CA HIS A 43 -5.23 -6.20 -0.40
C HIS A 43 -3.95 -6.66 -1.12
N GLY A 44 -3.70 -6.18 -2.34
CA GLY A 44 -2.58 -6.63 -3.19
C GLY A 44 -2.85 -7.93 -3.96
N SER A 45 -4.10 -8.21 -4.33
CA SER A 45 -4.48 -9.31 -5.23
C SER A 45 -3.86 -9.17 -6.63
N ASN A 46 -3.60 -10.31 -7.29
CA ASN A 46 -3.18 -10.33 -8.70
C ASN A 46 -4.26 -9.81 -9.66
N THR A 47 -5.51 -9.70 -9.21
CA THR A 47 -6.63 -9.11 -9.97
C THR A 47 -6.65 -7.58 -9.91
N SER A 48 -5.71 -6.95 -9.19
CA SER A 48 -5.61 -5.50 -9.02
C SER A 48 -4.18 -4.98 -9.22
N SER A 49 -4.00 -3.68 -8.97
CA SER A 49 -2.74 -2.95 -9.06
C SER A 49 -2.13 -3.01 -10.46
N SER A 50 -2.92 -2.68 -11.49
CA SER A 50 -2.43 -2.62 -12.87
C SER A 50 -1.28 -1.63 -13.03
N LEU A 51 -0.37 -1.90 -13.97
CA LEU A 51 0.76 -1.00 -14.22
C LEU A 51 0.31 0.44 -14.59
N PRO A 52 -0.72 0.65 -15.44
CA PRO A 52 -1.24 1.99 -15.71
C PRO A 52 -1.72 2.72 -14.46
N LEU A 53 -2.37 2.02 -13.51
CA LEU A 53 -2.76 2.63 -12.23
C LEU A 53 -1.53 3.12 -11.46
N ILE A 54 -0.57 2.22 -11.23
CA ILE A 54 0.61 2.51 -10.41
C ILE A 54 1.42 3.66 -11.00
N GLN A 55 1.61 3.64 -12.33
CA GLN A 55 2.30 4.71 -13.05
C GLN A 55 1.54 6.02 -13.00
N ARG A 56 0.21 5.99 -13.14
CA ARG A 56 -0.57 7.23 -13.15
C ARG A 56 -0.69 7.86 -11.76
N VAL A 57 -0.77 7.03 -10.72
CA VAL A 57 -0.74 7.49 -9.33
C VAL A 57 0.60 8.14 -8.99
N ASN A 58 1.71 7.59 -9.48
CA ASN A 58 3.07 8.13 -9.32
C ASN A 58 3.38 8.61 -7.88
N GLY A 59 3.00 7.80 -6.90
CA GLY A 59 3.18 8.08 -5.48
C GLY A 59 4.53 7.63 -4.94
N LYS A 60 4.75 7.88 -3.65
CA LYS A 60 5.98 7.55 -2.94
C LYS A 60 5.87 6.26 -2.11
N VAL A 61 4.67 5.97 -1.58
CA VAL A 61 4.45 4.85 -0.66
C VAL A 61 3.19 4.08 -1.04
N ALA A 62 3.29 2.76 -1.02
CA ALA A 62 2.19 1.82 -1.20
C ALA A 62 1.90 1.10 0.12
N LEU A 63 0.66 1.23 0.61
CA LEU A 63 0.20 0.67 1.88
C LEU A 63 -0.75 -0.50 1.62
N ALA A 64 -0.32 -1.74 1.89
CA ALA A 64 -1.15 -2.93 1.75
C ALA A 64 -1.71 -3.38 3.11
N SER A 65 -3.04 -3.37 3.23
CA SER A 65 -3.71 -4.02 4.36
C SER A 65 -4.01 -5.46 3.99
N ALA A 66 -3.52 -6.42 4.76
CA ALA A 66 -3.79 -7.85 4.59
C ALA A 66 -3.60 -8.60 5.91
N SER A 67 -4.22 -9.76 6.03
CA SER A 67 -3.98 -10.67 7.16
C SER A 67 -2.64 -11.38 6.98
N ARG A 68 -1.86 -11.52 8.07
CA ARG A 68 -0.54 -12.17 8.05
C ARG A 68 -0.59 -13.62 7.55
N TYR A 69 -1.61 -14.35 7.95
CA TYR A 69 -1.87 -15.69 7.44
C TYR A 69 -3.22 -15.66 6.75
N ASN A 70 -3.24 -15.81 5.43
CA ASN A 70 -4.48 -15.87 4.67
C ASN A 70 -4.37 -16.91 3.56
N ALA A 71 -5.48 -17.59 3.27
CA ALA A 71 -5.53 -18.68 2.30
C ALA A 71 -5.18 -18.22 0.87
N TRP A 72 -5.33 -16.93 0.59
CA TRP A 72 -5.09 -16.33 -0.71
C TRP A 72 -3.63 -15.87 -0.91
N ARG A 73 -2.77 -15.99 0.12
CA ARG A 73 -1.37 -15.54 0.11
C ARG A 73 -1.21 -14.08 -0.33
N LEU A 74 -2.09 -13.21 0.16
CA LEU A 74 -2.03 -11.77 -0.07
C LEU A 74 -1.12 -11.07 0.95
N PRO A 75 -0.47 -9.96 0.60
CA PRO A 75 -0.36 -9.40 -0.75
C PRO A 75 0.49 -10.29 -1.67
N SER A 76 0.14 -10.35 -2.95
CA SER A 76 0.90 -11.13 -3.94
C SER A 76 2.30 -10.57 -4.14
N ASN A 77 3.32 -11.44 -4.16
CA ASN A 77 4.69 -11.06 -4.48
C ASN A 77 4.81 -10.34 -5.84
N LYS A 78 4.00 -10.74 -6.83
CA LYS A 78 3.97 -10.06 -8.15
C LYS A 78 3.50 -8.61 -8.04
N VAL A 79 2.53 -8.34 -7.16
CA VAL A 79 2.02 -6.99 -6.93
C VAL A 79 3.05 -6.15 -6.19
N LYS A 80 3.61 -6.68 -5.09
CA LYS A 80 4.68 -6.02 -4.33
C LYS A 80 5.86 -5.63 -5.22
N HIS A 81 6.35 -6.57 -6.04
CA HIS A 81 7.44 -6.28 -6.98
C HIS A 81 7.09 -5.22 -8.01
N ARG A 82 5.85 -5.21 -8.52
CA ARG A 82 5.41 -4.17 -9.47
C ARG A 82 5.48 -2.77 -8.86
N TYR A 83 5.06 -2.60 -7.60
CA TYR A 83 5.19 -1.33 -6.90
C TYR A 83 6.66 -0.93 -6.67
N GLN A 84 7.49 -1.87 -6.22
CA GLN A 84 8.92 -1.63 -6.00
C GLN A 84 9.64 -1.22 -7.28
N GLN A 85 9.32 -1.86 -8.42
CA GLN A 85 9.86 -1.51 -9.73
C GLN A 85 9.44 -0.09 -10.19
N GLN A 86 8.32 0.42 -9.69
CA GLN A 86 7.89 1.81 -9.94
C GLN A 86 8.39 2.78 -8.84
N GLY A 87 9.32 2.36 -7.98
CA GLY A 87 9.96 3.20 -6.98
C GLY A 87 9.18 3.44 -5.70
N TYR A 88 8.07 2.73 -5.47
CA TYR A 88 7.30 2.87 -4.24
C TYR A 88 8.01 2.20 -3.07
N GLN A 89 8.05 2.90 -1.93
CA GLN A 89 8.26 2.25 -0.65
C GLN A 89 7.04 1.39 -0.33
N TRP A 90 7.26 0.09 -0.13
CA TRP A 90 6.21 -0.86 0.21
C TRP A 90 6.09 -1.04 1.73
N LEU A 91 4.87 -0.99 2.25
CA LEU A 91 4.55 -1.32 3.64
C LEU A 91 3.27 -2.16 3.68
N ASP A 92 3.23 -3.17 4.52
CA ASP A 92 2.09 -4.05 4.68
C ASP A 92 1.79 -4.44 6.13
N THR A 93 0.52 -4.57 6.48
CA THR A 93 0.13 -4.90 7.86
C THR A 93 0.61 -6.27 8.34
N PRO A 94 0.78 -7.33 7.50
CA PRO A 94 1.43 -8.57 7.91
C PRO A 94 2.78 -8.38 8.60
N HIS A 95 3.67 -7.56 8.00
CA HIS A 95 5.02 -7.34 8.50
C HIS A 95 5.09 -6.19 9.50
N GLN A 96 4.43 -5.06 9.22
CA GLN A 96 4.55 -3.84 10.03
C GLN A 96 3.59 -3.79 11.24
N GLY A 97 2.56 -4.63 11.27
CA GLY A 97 1.44 -4.46 12.20
C GLY A 97 0.60 -3.24 11.82
N GLN A 98 0.12 -2.48 12.80
CA GLN A 98 -0.52 -1.19 12.51
C GLN A 98 0.48 -0.25 11.83
N VAL A 99 0.06 0.39 10.74
CA VAL A 99 0.79 1.47 10.07
C VAL A 99 0.04 2.77 10.29
N THR A 100 0.71 3.77 10.85
CA THR A 100 0.17 5.11 11.08
C THR A 100 0.93 6.11 10.23
N VAL A 101 0.19 6.86 9.41
CA VAL A 101 0.72 7.97 8.62
C VAL A 101 0.26 9.27 9.25
N ASN A 102 1.20 10.09 9.71
CA ASN A 102 0.92 11.41 10.25
C ASN A 102 1.27 12.45 9.20
N PHE A 103 0.30 13.30 8.85
CA PHE A 103 0.48 14.47 7.99
C PHE A 103 0.58 15.73 8.86
N SER A 104 1.50 16.62 8.49
CA SER A 104 1.79 17.87 9.19
C SER A 104 2.30 18.92 8.20
N ALA A 105 2.38 20.18 8.64
CA ALA A 105 2.94 21.25 7.82
C ALA A 105 4.41 21.01 7.41
N GLN A 106 5.15 20.20 8.18
CA GLN A 106 6.55 19.85 7.91
C GLN A 106 6.69 18.64 6.97
N GLY A 107 5.57 18.08 6.50
CA GLY A 107 5.53 16.88 5.65
C GLY A 107 4.80 15.73 6.33
N TRP A 108 5.14 14.51 5.93
CA TRP A 108 4.51 13.29 6.43
C TRP A 108 5.53 12.33 7.02
N ARG A 109 5.10 11.57 8.03
CA ARG A 109 5.90 10.53 8.66
C ARG A 109 5.09 9.25 8.84
N ILE A 110 5.76 8.13 8.62
CA ILE A 110 5.19 6.81 8.83
C ILE A 110 5.76 6.20 10.09
N SER A 111 4.87 5.59 10.88
CA SER A 111 5.25 4.73 11.99
C SER A 111 4.53 3.39 11.96
N SER A 112 5.20 2.34 12.44
CA SER A 112 4.67 0.98 12.47
C SER A 112 4.76 0.37 13.87
N LEU A 113 3.73 -0.37 14.26
CA LEU A 113 3.65 -0.96 15.59
C LEU A 113 4.78 -1.95 15.83
N ARG A 114 5.09 -2.80 14.84
CA ARG A 114 6.07 -3.89 15.01
C ARG A 114 7.52 -3.39 14.92
N GLU A 115 7.82 -2.41 14.09
CA GLU A 115 9.21 -1.99 13.88
C GLU A 115 9.62 -0.83 14.79
N GLN A 116 8.69 0.08 15.12
CA GLN A 116 9.06 1.36 15.76
C GLN A 116 8.46 1.56 17.15
N ILE A 117 7.23 1.10 17.39
CA ILE A 117 6.54 1.38 18.66
C ILE A 117 6.79 0.27 19.68
N LEU A 118 6.76 -1.00 19.27
CA LEU A 118 7.01 -2.16 20.13
C LEU A 118 8.04 -3.12 19.51
N PRO A 119 9.30 -2.69 19.29
CA PRO A 119 10.35 -3.55 18.79
C PRO A 119 10.70 -4.59 19.86
N ARG A 120 10.22 -5.83 19.71
CA ARG A 120 10.54 -6.94 20.61
C ARG A 120 11.56 -7.87 19.97
N TRP A 121 12.70 -8.04 20.63
CA TRP A 121 13.85 -8.82 20.15
C TRP A 121 13.50 -10.29 19.85
N TYR A 122 12.55 -10.89 20.57
CA TYR A 122 12.19 -12.31 20.41
C TYR A 122 11.14 -12.59 19.31
N HIS A 123 10.54 -11.56 18.68
CA HIS A 123 9.56 -11.77 17.60
C HIS A 123 10.19 -12.33 16.31
N GLN A 124 11.53 -12.30 16.20
CA GLN A 124 12.27 -12.96 15.12
C GLN A 124 12.42 -14.48 15.33
N TRP A 125 12.43 -14.95 16.59
CA TRP A 125 12.71 -16.36 16.93
C TRP A 125 11.51 -17.29 16.80
N PHE A 126 10.29 -16.76 16.78
CA PHE A 126 9.09 -17.56 16.53
C PHE A 126 8.56 -17.32 15.10
N GLY A 127 9.25 -17.93 14.11
CA GLY A 127 8.69 -18.30 12.81
C GLY A 127 8.23 -17.17 11.90
N VAL A 128 9.13 -16.30 11.44
CA VAL A 128 8.79 -15.31 10.39
C VAL A 128 9.52 -15.63 9.09
N PRO A 129 8.97 -16.50 8.23
CA PRO A 129 9.26 -16.39 6.80
C PRO A 129 8.95 -14.95 6.36
N VAL A 130 9.79 -14.38 5.49
CA VAL A 130 9.63 -13.02 4.93
C VAL A 130 8.38 -12.92 4.03
N ASP A 131 7.78 -14.07 3.70
CA ASP A 131 6.67 -14.20 2.78
C ASP A 131 5.50 -14.96 3.43
N ASN A 132 4.28 -14.69 2.97
CA ASN A 132 3.06 -15.40 3.40
C ASN A 132 2.94 -16.80 2.76
N GLY A 133 4.08 -17.48 2.54
CA GLY A 133 4.20 -18.82 1.94
C GLY A 133 4.83 -18.85 0.55
#